data_AF-A0A377GDR7-F1
#
_entry.id   AF-A0A377GDR7-F1
#
_cell.length_a   1.000
_cell.length_b   1.000
_cell.length_c   1.000
_cell.angle_alpha   90.00
_cell.angle_beta   90.00
_cell.angle_gamma   90.00
#
_symmetry.space_group_name_H-M   'P 1'
#
loop_
_entity.id
_entity.type
_entity.pdbx_description
1 polymer ?
#
loop_
_entity_poly.entity_id
_entity_poly.type
_entity_poly.pdbx_seq_one_letter_code
_entity_poly.pdbx_strand_id
1 'polypeptide(L)'
;MNNIKKITTISFMLVLGFIATPLNAAKSKKLDPNEMQAKAEKEEARFPIGCRPVGFQESLKVLSLYPGKEGALQSLYFFFNKLPQTVSLYQMRDEDSQYTTRYNHSIGGRQWAALATGEPLVKFICTLGDGKTSYGKIIDCADTIKVCEYVNVKFGLNNKGNYWIVDGTTRNGAVNEVVHYGIIPGV
;
A
#
# COMPACT_ATOMS: atom_id res chain seq x y z
N MET A 1 50.09 60.72 -31.26
CA MET A 1 51.02 59.72 -31.86
C MET A 1 50.26 58.42 -32.02
N ASN A 2 49.76 58.17 -33.23
CA ASN A 2 50.27 57.18 -34.19
C ASN A 2 49.86 55.74 -33.82
N ASN A 3 48.77 55.24 -34.43
CA ASN A 3 48.75 54.44 -35.69
C ASN A 3 48.87 52.94 -35.31
N ILE A 4 48.04 51.98 -35.78
CA ILE A 4 47.97 51.46 -37.14
C ILE A 4 46.75 50.50 -37.26
N LYS A 5 45.89 50.75 -38.26
CA LYS A 5 45.29 49.87 -39.32
C LYS A 5 44.94 48.40 -38.96
N LYS A 6 43.83 47.80 -39.42
CA LYS A 6 43.31 47.75 -40.81
C LYS A 6 41.84 47.33 -40.84
N ILE A 7 41.11 47.92 -41.79
CA ILE A 7 39.90 47.39 -42.41
C ILE A 7 40.34 46.59 -43.65
N THR A 8 39.82 45.37 -43.83
CA THR A 8 39.76 44.67 -45.13
C THR A 8 38.60 43.68 -45.15
N THR A 9 37.59 44.05 -45.94
CA THR A 9 36.73 43.28 -46.84
C THR A 9 36.93 41.76 -46.91
N ILE A 10 35.83 41.00 -46.96
CA ILE A 10 35.45 40.11 -48.09
C ILE A 10 34.06 39.49 -47.81
N SER A 11 33.17 39.74 -48.76
CA SER A 11 31.87 39.12 -48.99
C SER A 11 32.04 37.69 -49.50
N PHE A 12 31.26 36.70 -49.05
CA PHE A 12 30.69 35.66 -49.95
C PHE A 12 29.74 34.68 -49.21
N MET A 13 28.51 34.62 -49.72
CA MET A 13 27.62 33.47 -49.93
C MET A 13 27.46 32.35 -48.88
N LEU A 14 26.21 32.24 -48.39
CA LEU A 14 25.26 31.17 -48.76
C LEU A 14 25.71 29.71 -48.60
N VAL A 15 25.34 29.05 -47.48
CA VAL A 15 24.91 27.64 -47.49
C VAL A 15 23.82 27.42 -46.43
N LEU A 16 22.65 27.01 -46.92
CA LEU A 16 21.56 26.38 -46.17
C LEU A 16 22.07 25.09 -45.51
N GLY A 17 22.04 25.05 -44.18
CA GLY A 17 22.28 23.84 -43.39
C GLY A 17 21.12 23.58 -42.46
N PHE A 18 20.01 23.07 -43.00
CA PHE A 18 19.02 22.35 -42.20
C PHE A 18 19.71 21.13 -41.58
N ILE A 19 20.24 21.28 -40.37
CA ILE A 19 20.64 20.13 -39.56
C ILE A 19 19.35 19.53 -39.02
N ALA A 20 18.70 18.73 -39.86
CA ALA A 20 17.72 17.77 -39.41
C ALA A 20 18.48 16.75 -38.56
N THR A 21 18.49 16.95 -37.24
CA THR A 21 18.82 15.85 -36.33
C THR A 21 17.78 14.77 -36.55
N PRO A 22 18.15 13.53 -36.93
CA PRO A 22 17.19 12.45 -36.93
C PRO A 22 16.72 12.29 -35.49
N LEU A 23 15.43 12.58 -35.27
CA LEU A 23 14.71 12.13 -34.10
C LEU A 23 14.82 10.60 -34.13
N ASN A 24 15.82 10.04 -33.44
CA ASN A 24 15.84 8.63 -33.15
C ASN A 24 14.64 8.40 -32.23
N ALA A 25 13.51 8.04 -32.84
CA ALA A 25 12.39 7.45 -32.15
C ALA A 25 12.95 6.23 -31.42
N ALA A 26 13.19 6.38 -30.11
CA ALA A 26 13.52 5.29 -29.24
C ALA A 26 12.42 4.24 -29.43
N LYS A 27 12.75 3.13 -30.10
CA LYS A 27 11.84 1.99 -30.26
C LYS A 27 11.38 1.64 -28.85
N SER A 28 10.10 1.89 -28.56
CA SER A 28 9.43 1.38 -27.37
C SER A 28 9.70 -0.12 -27.35
N LYS A 29 10.61 -0.53 -26.46
CA LYS A 29 10.83 -1.94 -26.15
C LYS A 29 9.52 -2.39 -25.55
N LYS A 30 8.67 -3.08 -26.33
CA LYS A 30 7.46 -3.71 -25.80
C LYS A 30 7.93 -4.60 -24.65
N LEU A 31 7.64 -4.17 -23.42
CA LEU A 31 7.90 -4.99 -22.24
C LEU A 31 7.10 -6.28 -22.38
N ASP A 32 7.69 -7.39 -21.96
CA ASP A 32 6.98 -8.66 -21.87
C ASP A 32 5.76 -8.47 -20.95
N PRO A 33 4.54 -8.87 -21.37
CA PRO A 33 3.34 -8.83 -20.52
C PRO A 33 3.56 -9.42 -19.13
N ASN A 34 4.36 -10.49 -19.01
CA ASN A 34 4.68 -11.11 -17.72
C ASN A 34 5.55 -10.20 -16.84
N GLU A 35 6.52 -9.49 -17.44
CA GLU A 35 7.34 -8.51 -16.72
C GLU A 35 6.51 -7.31 -16.25
N MET A 36 5.55 -6.86 -17.07
CA MET A 36 4.63 -5.79 -16.70
C MET A 36 3.74 -6.20 -15.53
N GLN A 37 3.19 -7.41 -15.57
CA GLN A 37 2.35 -7.93 -14.50
C GLN A 37 3.13 -8.10 -13.19
N ALA A 38 4.32 -8.70 -13.23
CA ALA A 38 5.17 -8.85 -12.06
C ALA A 38 5.56 -7.49 -11.45
N LYS A 39 5.81 -6.48 -12.29
CA LYS A 39 6.07 -5.11 -11.83
C LYS A 39 4.84 -4.50 -11.15
N ALA A 40 3.66 -4.66 -11.72
CA ALA A 40 2.42 -4.15 -11.16
C ALA A 40 2.11 -4.81 -9.81
N GLU A 41 2.23 -6.13 -9.69
CA GLU A 41 2.05 -6.85 -8.42
C GLU A 41 3.04 -6.39 -7.35
N LYS A 42 4.31 -6.17 -7.73
CA LYS A 42 5.33 -5.64 -6.80
C LYS A 42 5.01 -4.21 -6.36
N GLU A 43 4.47 -3.39 -7.25
CA GLU A 43 4.06 -2.03 -6.92
C GLU A 43 2.86 -2.03 -5.98
N GLU A 44 1.86 -2.86 -6.29
CA GLU A 44 0.65 -3.07 -5.50
C GLU A 44 0.99 -3.52 -4.07
N ALA A 45 1.98 -4.42 -3.91
CA ALA A 45 2.42 -4.91 -2.60
C ALA A 45 3.23 -3.91 -1.76
N ARG A 46 3.55 -2.71 -2.25
CA ARG A 46 4.27 -1.69 -1.45
C ARG A 46 3.37 -1.12 -0.38
N PHE A 47 3.94 -0.76 0.76
CA PHE A 47 3.18 -0.06 1.79
C PHE A 47 2.62 1.27 1.25
N PRO A 48 1.40 1.65 1.65
CA PRO A 48 0.93 3.02 1.50
C PRO A 48 1.93 4.04 2.06
N ILE A 49 1.99 5.21 1.45
CA ILE A 49 2.86 6.30 1.92
C ILE A 49 2.45 6.68 3.35
N GLY A 50 3.42 6.74 4.27
CA GLY A 50 3.18 7.05 5.68
C GLY A 50 2.85 5.84 6.56
N CYS A 51 2.55 4.69 5.97
CA CYS A 51 2.32 3.44 6.69
C CYS A 51 3.66 2.73 6.96
N ARG A 52 3.90 2.34 8.22
CA ARG A 52 5.18 1.76 8.68
C ARG A 52 4.97 0.34 9.21
N PRO A 53 5.93 -0.59 9.03
CA PRO A 53 5.82 -1.95 9.54
C PRO A 53 6.07 -2.01 11.06
N VAL A 54 5.18 -1.38 11.84
CA VAL A 54 5.23 -1.25 13.30
C VAL A 54 3.86 -1.52 13.90
N GLY A 55 3.75 -1.57 15.23
CA GLY A 55 2.48 -1.80 15.92
C GLY A 55 1.96 -3.25 15.88
N PHE A 56 2.72 -4.19 15.33
CA PHE A 56 2.31 -5.61 15.30
C PHE A 56 3.47 -6.56 15.59
N GLN A 57 3.14 -7.81 15.88
CA GLN A 57 4.07 -8.92 16.03
C GLN A 57 3.48 -10.18 15.40
N GLU A 58 4.31 -10.96 14.74
CA GLU A 58 3.97 -12.26 14.19
C GLU A 58 4.70 -13.34 15.01
N SER A 59 3.96 -14.31 15.53
CA SER A 59 4.52 -15.40 16.32
C SER A 59 3.60 -16.61 16.29
N LEU A 60 4.16 -17.81 16.14
CA LEU A 60 3.42 -19.08 16.19
C LEU A 60 2.17 -19.09 15.28
N LYS A 61 2.28 -18.56 14.05
CA LYS A 61 1.19 -18.40 13.06
C LYS A 61 0.10 -17.38 13.42
N VAL A 62 0.26 -16.66 14.52
CA VAL A 62 -0.66 -15.63 15.00
C VAL A 62 -0.10 -14.25 14.65
N LEU A 63 -0.98 -13.38 14.16
CA LEU A 63 -0.73 -11.96 14.01
C LEU A 63 -1.31 -11.21 15.21
N SER A 64 -0.48 -10.53 15.98
CA SER A 64 -0.88 -9.70 17.12
C SER A 64 -0.69 -8.22 16.78
N LEU A 65 -1.72 -7.42 16.98
CA LEU A 65 -1.69 -5.96 16.84
C LEU A 65 -1.67 -5.32 18.22
N TYR A 66 -0.94 -4.21 18.35
CA TYR A 66 -0.80 -3.45 19.59
C TYR A 66 -1.22 -1.99 19.35
N PRO A 67 -2.53 -1.72 19.14
CA PRO A 67 -3.03 -0.36 18.96
C PRO A 67 -2.57 0.58 20.08
N GLY A 68 -2.18 1.79 19.68
CA GLY A 68 -1.69 2.85 20.55
C GLY A 68 -0.31 2.67 21.16
N LYS A 69 0.39 1.58 20.86
CA LYS A 69 1.82 1.45 21.18
C LYS A 69 2.68 2.56 20.56
N GLU A 70 2.29 3.04 19.38
CA GLU A 70 2.98 4.11 18.66
C GLU A 70 2.47 5.53 19.05
N GLY A 71 1.58 5.62 20.05
CA GLY A 71 1.19 6.88 20.71
C GLY A 71 -0.23 7.38 20.44
N ALA A 72 -0.94 6.86 19.43
CA ALA A 72 -2.33 7.25 19.16
C ALA A 72 -3.33 6.36 19.92
N LEU A 73 -4.36 6.93 20.57
CA LEU A 73 -5.36 6.12 21.30
C LEU A 73 -6.13 5.11 20.42
N GLN A 74 -6.18 5.38 19.12
CA GLN A 74 -6.77 4.50 18.11
C GLN A 74 -5.78 4.41 16.96
N SER A 75 -5.53 3.19 16.50
CA SER A 75 -4.60 2.89 15.43
C SER A 75 -5.33 2.55 14.14
N LEU A 76 -4.64 2.76 13.02
CA LEU A 76 -5.09 2.36 11.69
C LEU A 76 -4.07 1.39 11.12
N TYR A 77 -4.51 0.16 10.84
CA TYR A 77 -3.68 -0.87 10.23
C TYR A 77 -4.13 -1.12 8.80
N PHE A 78 -3.16 -1.27 7.90
CA PHE A 78 -3.39 -1.79 6.56
C PHE A 78 -2.85 -3.21 6.46
N PHE A 79 -3.63 -4.07 5.81
CA PHE A 79 -3.33 -5.49 5.63
C PHE A 79 -3.31 -5.76 4.14
N PHE A 80 -2.23 -6.38 3.66
CA PHE A 80 -2.11 -6.84 2.29
C PHE A 80 -2.05 -8.35 2.24
N ASN A 81 -2.92 -8.95 1.44
CA ASN A 81 -2.85 -10.37 1.17
C ASN A 81 -1.77 -10.67 0.11
N LYS A 82 -0.70 -11.35 0.54
CA LYS A 82 0.41 -11.77 -0.32
C LYS A 82 0.06 -12.97 -1.19
N LEU A 83 -1.07 -13.62 -0.98
CA LEU A 83 -1.51 -14.78 -1.76
C LEU A 83 -2.44 -14.36 -2.91
N PRO A 84 -2.53 -15.17 -3.99
CA PRO A 84 -3.53 -14.98 -5.03
C PRO A 84 -4.94 -15.47 -4.61
N GLN A 85 -5.04 -16.27 -3.54
CA GLN A 85 -6.32 -16.72 -2.98
C GLN A 85 -6.77 -15.80 -1.84
N THR A 86 -8.07 -15.80 -1.55
CA THR A 86 -8.63 -15.13 -0.36
C THR A 86 -8.05 -15.73 0.92
N VAL A 87 -7.64 -14.84 1.84
CA VAL A 87 -7.22 -15.21 3.20
C VAL A 87 -8.23 -14.64 4.18
N SER A 88 -8.70 -15.48 5.10
CA SER A 88 -9.60 -15.09 6.17
C SER A 88 -8.82 -14.87 7.46
N LEU A 89 -9.14 -13.79 8.15
CA LEU A 89 -8.63 -13.41 9.46
C LEU A 89 -9.71 -13.75 10.50
N TYR A 90 -9.40 -14.64 11.44
CA TYR A 90 -10.28 -14.93 12.57
C TYR A 90 -9.67 -14.40 13.85
N GLN A 91 -10.42 -13.56 14.56
CA GLN A 91 -9.98 -12.98 15.81
C GLN A 91 -9.89 -14.06 16.89
N MET A 92 -8.72 -14.21 17.50
CA MET A 92 -8.54 -15.01 18.70
C MET A 92 -9.00 -14.22 19.92
N ARG A 93 -9.70 -14.91 20.83
CA ARG A 93 -10.21 -14.32 22.05
C ARG A 93 -10.03 -15.30 23.19
N ASP A 94 -9.73 -14.76 24.36
CA ASP A 94 -9.64 -15.55 25.59
C ASP A 94 -11.04 -15.85 26.16
N GLU A 95 -12.02 -14.97 25.91
CA GLU A 95 -13.41 -15.13 26.34
C GLU A 95 -14.43 -14.67 25.26
N ASP A 96 -15.53 -15.41 25.14
CA ASP A 96 -16.70 -15.03 24.35
C ASP A 96 -17.53 -14.01 25.13
N SER A 97 -17.44 -12.73 24.74
CA SER A 97 -18.35 -11.68 25.23
C SER A 97 -19.42 -11.41 24.20
N GLN A 98 -20.68 -11.37 24.63
CA GLN A 98 -21.82 -10.99 23.79
C GLN A 98 -21.82 -9.50 23.41
N TYR A 99 -21.00 -8.68 24.08
CA TYR A 99 -21.02 -7.22 23.95
C TYR A 99 -19.87 -6.63 23.14
N THR A 100 -18.96 -7.47 22.65
CA THR A 100 -17.76 -7.02 21.93
C THR A 100 -17.85 -7.36 20.45
N THR A 101 -17.48 -6.41 19.60
CA THR A 101 -17.45 -6.59 18.14
C THR A 101 -16.40 -7.62 17.73
N ARG A 102 -16.78 -8.58 16.87
CA ARG A 102 -15.83 -9.52 16.26
C ARG A 102 -15.14 -8.84 15.07
N TYR A 103 -13.82 -8.99 14.97
CA TYR A 103 -13.03 -8.41 13.86
C TYR A 103 -12.74 -9.40 12.74
N ASN A 104 -13.48 -10.52 12.67
CA ASN A 104 -13.29 -11.49 11.60
C ASN A 104 -13.45 -10.83 10.24
N HIS A 105 -12.57 -11.14 9.30
CA HIS A 105 -12.55 -10.51 7.99
C HIS A 105 -12.02 -11.43 6.91
N SER A 106 -12.26 -11.12 5.65
CA SER A 106 -11.67 -11.83 4.52
C SER A 106 -11.09 -10.85 3.52
N ILE A 107 -9.84 -11.08 3.13
CA ILE A 107 -9.11 -10.21 2.20
C ILE A 107 -8.87 -11.01 0.92
N GLY A 108 -9.40 -10.53 -0.20
CA GLY A 108 -9.18 -11.19 -1.48
C GLY A 108 -7.71 -11.24 -1.89
N GLY A 109 -7.39 -12.09 -2.86
CA GLY A 109 -6.02 -12.29 -3.32
C GLY A 109 -5.41 -11.00 -3.86
N ARG A 110 -4.18 -10.67 -3.44
CA ARG A 110 -3.46 -9.45 -3.84
C ARG A 110 -4.21 -8.15 -3.53
N GLN A 111 -5.07 -8.13 -2.52
CA GLN A 111 -5.82 -6.94 -2.12
C GLN A 111 -5.37 -6.38 -0.78
N TRP A 112 -5.67 -5.10 -0.59
CA TRP A 112 -5.52 -4.35 0.64
C TRP A 112 -6.84 -4.22 1.37
N ALA A 113 -6.79 -4.31 2.70
CA ALA A 113 -7.85 -4.00 3.64
C ALA A 113 -7.32 -3.06 4.73
N ALA A 114 -8.22 -2.40 5.46
CA ALA A 114 -7.85 -1.45 6.51
C ALA A 114 -8.76 -1.57 7.74
N LEU A 115 -8.15 -1.65 8.92
CA LEU A 115 -8.81 -1.76 10.22
C LEU A 115 -8.50 -0.54 11.07
N ALA A 116 -9.53 0.14 11.54
CA ALA A 116 -9.43 1.06 12.66
C ALA A 116 -9.74 0.31 13.96
N THR A 117 -8.87 0.43 14.97
CA THR A 117 -9.15 -0.16 16.29
C THR A 117 -8.41 0.57 17.42
N GLY A 118 -9.07 0.69 18.57
CA GLY A 118 -8.50 1.16 19.83
C GLY A 118 -8.42 0.06 20.90
N GLU A 119 -8.65 -1.21 20.53
CA GLU A 119 -8.48 -2.33 21.46
C GLU A 119 -6.99 -2.48 21.81
N PRO A 120 -6.61 -2.68 23.08
CA PRO A 120 -5.20 -2.71 23.47
C PRO A 120 -4.42 -3.89 22.85
N LEU A 121 -5.12 -4.96 22.48
CA LEU A 121 -4.55 -6.15 21.85
C LEU A 121 -5.58 -6.82 20.96
N VAL A 122 -5.22 -7.02 19.69
CA VAL A 122 -6.03 -7.80 18.74
C VAL A 122 -5.17 -8.92 18.18
N LYS A 123 -5.65 -10.16 18.25
CA LYS A 123 -4.94 -11.34 17.75
C LYS A 123 -5.74 -11.98 16.63
N PHE A 124 -5.08 -12.37 15.54
CA PHE A 124 -5.68 -13.07 14.42
C PHE A 124 -4.97 -14.38 14.13
N ILE A 125 -5.75 -15.42 13.82
CA ILE A 125 -5.28 -16.55 13.00
C ILE A 125 -5.69 -16.34 11.55
N CYS A 126 -4.85 -16.81 10.63
CA CYS A 126 -5.08 -16.72 9.20
C CYS A 126 -5.47 -18.09 8.66
N THR A 127 -6.43 -18.13 7.75
CA THR A 127 -6.85 -19.37 7.10
C THR A 127 -7.04 -19.19 5.59
N LEU A 128 -6.80 -20.27 4.84
CA LEU A 128 -7.18 -20.39 3.44
C LEU A 128 -8.55 -21.03 3.34
N GLY A 129 -9.51 -20.37 2.68
CA GLY A 129 -10.85 -20.87 2.47
C GLY A 129 -11.15 -21.17 1.00
N ASP A 130 -11.50 -22.41 0.69
CA ASP A 130 -12.11 -22.86 -0.57
C ASP A 130 -13.64 -23.09 -0.43
N GLY A 131 -14.21 -22.71 0.72
CA GLY A 131 -15.62 -22.92 1.07
C GLY A 131 -15.98 -24.30 1.62
N LYS A 132 -15.03 -25.25 1.75
CA LYS A 132 -15.33 -26.65 2.13
C LYS A 132 -15.17 -26.99 3.61
N THR A 133 -14.53 -26.13 4.40
CA THR A 133 -14.40 -26.29 5.86
C THR A 133 -14.90 -25.03 6.55
N SER A 134 -15.50 -25.17 7.73
CA SER A 134 -16.11 -24.06 8.47
C SER A 134 -15.14 -22.92 8.82
N TYR A 135 -13.84 -23.23 8.93
CA TYR A 135 -12.79 -22.24 9.24
C TYR A 135 -11.63 -22.22 8.23
N GLY A 136 -11.65 -23.03 7.17
CA GLY A 136 -10.51 -23.12 6.23
C GLY A 136 -9.29 -23.86 6.80
N LYS A 137 -8.22 -23.94 6.00
CA LYS A 137 -6.92 -24.47 6.42
C LYS A 137 -6.12 -23.37 7.11
N ILE A 138 -5.73 -23.57 8.38
CA ILE A 138 -4.86 -22.63 9.10
C ILE A 138 -3.50 -22.50 8.41
N ILE A 139 -3.07 -21.26 8.19
CA ILE A 139 -1.81 -20.88 7.55
C ILE A 139 -1.04 -19.89 8.44
N ASP A 140 0.24 -19.69 8.14
CA ASP A 140 1.04 -18.72 8.86
C ASP A 140 0.69 -17.29 8.41
N CYS A 141 0.20 -16.46 9.33
CA CYS A 141 -0.07 -15.05 9.04
C CYS A 141 1.20 -14.32 8.57
N ALA A 142 2.37 -14.64 9.12
CA ALA A 142 3.63 -13.98 8.81
C ALA A 142 4.01 -14.12 7.34
N ASP A 143 3.73 -15.28 6.76
CA ASP A 143 4.05 -15.59 5.37
C ASP A 143 2.97 -15.11 4.39
N THR A 144 1.77 -14.79 4.87
CA THR A 144 0.59 -14.61 4.01
C THR A 144 0.00 -13.22 4.04
N ILE A 145 0.05 -12.55 5.19
CA ILE A 145 -0.42 -11.17 5.34
C ILE A 145 0.77 -10.26 5.58
N LYS A 146 0.74 -9.08 4.98
CA LYS A 146 1.71 -8.02 5.21
C LYS A 146 0.99 -6.87 5.88
N VAL A 147 1.50 -6.42 7.01
CA VAL A 147 0.84 -5.42 7.85
C VAL A 147 1.69 -4.16 7.97
N CYS A 148 1.04 -3.01 8.03
CA CYS A 148 1.65 -1.77 8.50
C CYS A 148 0.64 -0.93 9.28
N GLU A 149 1.16 -0.07 10.16
CA GLU A 149 0.38 0.91 10.92
C GLU A 149 0.60 2.31 10.35
N TYR A 150 -0.47 3.08 10.25
CA TYR A 150 -0.41 4.51 10.01
C TYR A 150 -0.32 5.24 11.35
N VAL A 151 0.90 5.53 11.81
CA VAL A 151 1.15 6.04 13.18
C VAL A 151 0.64 7.47 13.43
N ASN A 152 0.44 8.26 12.38
CA ASN A 152 0.00 9.67 12.47
C ASN A 152 -1.43 9.84 11.96
N VAL A 153 -2.39 9.27 12.68
CA VAL A 153 -3.82 9.35 12.37
C VAL A 153 -4.55 10.34 13.26
N LYS A 154 -5.62 10.95 12.72
CA LYS A 154 -6.49 11.83 13.47
C LYS A 154 -7.93 11.35 13.35
N PHE A 155 -8.39 10.63 14.36
CA PHE A 155 -9.79 10.21 14.44
C PHE A 155 -10.65 11.34 15.02
N GLY A 156 -11.53 11.90 14.20
CA GLY A 156 -12.64 12.71 14.70
C GLY A 156 -13.55 11.89 15.63
N LEU A 157 -14.31 12.54 16.51
CA LEU A 157 -15.16 11.86 17.49
C LEU A 157 -16.12 10.85 16.84
N ASN A 158 -16.66 11.17 15.66
CA ASN A 158 -17.59 10.32 14.92
C ASN A 158 -16.93 9.11 14.25
N ASN A 159 -15.60 9.11 14.14
CA ASN A 159 -14.83 8.05 13.47
C ASN A 159 -14.13 7.14 14.49
N LYS A 160 -14.36 7.34 15.79
CA LYS A 160 -13.81 6.48 16.83
C LYS A 160 -14.54 5.15 16.88
N GLY A 161 -13.79 4.08 17.15
CA GLY A 161 -14.34 2.73 17.29
C GLY A 161 -13.48 1.66 16.64
N ASN A 162 -14.03 0.46 16.56
CA ASN A 162 -13.37 -0.70 16.01
C ASN A 162 -14.14 -1.24 14.80
N TYR A 163 -13.62 -1.03 13.60
CA TYR A 163 -14.29 -1.40 12.35
C TYR A 163 -13.32 -1.50 11.18
N TRP A 164 -13.66 -2.36 10.23
CA TRP A 164 -13.01 -2.39 8.92
C TRP A 164 -13.51 -1.19 8.11
N ILE A 165 -12.57 -0.39 7.61
CA ILE A 165 -12.86 0.73 6.72
C ILE A 165 -12.89 0.25 5.27
N VAL A 166 -12.02 -0.71 4.96
CA VAL A 166 -11.78 -1.22 3.61
C VAL A 166 -11.82 -2.73 3.66
N ASP A 167 -12.70 -3.34 2.87
CA ASP A 167 -12.87 -4.79 2.85
C ASP A 167 -11.86 -5.49 1.94
N GLY A 168 -11.54 -4.90 0.78
CA GLY A 168 -10.64 -5.48 -0.20
C GLY A 168 -10.57 -4.68 -1.50
N THR A 169 -9.45 -4.03 -1.77
CA THR A 169 -9.24 -3.21 -2.96
C THR A 169 -7.76 -3.06 -3.29
N THR A 170 -7.41 -2.20 -4.25
CA THR A 170 -6.01 -1.85 -4.54
C THR A 170 -5.42 -0.97 -3.45
N ARG A 171 -4.09 -0.83 -3.40
CA ARG A 171 -3.36 -0.01 -2.43
C ARG A 171 -3.86 1.42 -2.43
N ASN A 172 -4.01 2.00 -3.63
CA ASN A 172 -4.50 3.37 -3.78
C ASN A 172 -6.00 3.46 -3.44
N GLY A 173 -6.79 2.45 -3.79
CA GLY A 173 -8.20 2.37 -3.38
C GLY A 173 -8.36 2.42 -1.87
N ALA A 174 -7.57 1.61 -1.14
CA ALA A 174 -7.64 1.53 0.30
C ALA A 174 -7.25 2.86 0.96
N VAL A 175 -6.21 3.52 0.45
CA VAL A 175 -5.82 4.86 0.91
C VAL A 175 -6.94 5.87 0.66
N ASN A 176 -7.53 5.88 -0.53
CA ASN A 176 -8.57 6.82 -0.90
C ASN A 176 -9.83 6.66 -0.03
N GLU A 177 -10.20 5.42 0.30
CA GLU A 177 -11.33 5.15 1.19
C GLU A 177 -11.08 5.66 2.61
N VAL A 178 -9.88 5.45 3.16
CA VAL A 178 -9.50 5.99 4.48
C VAL A 178 -9.44 7.53 4.47
N VAL A 179 -8.95 8.14 3.39
CA VAL A 179 -8.98 9.60 3.19
C VAL A 179 -10.43 10.10 3.15
N HIS A 180 -11.30 9.42 2.40
CA HIS A 180 -12.71 9.78 2.29
C HIS A 180 -13.43 9.69 3.64
N TYR A 181 -13.04 8.72 4.48
CA TYR A 181 -13.51 8.60 5.85
C TYR A 181 -12.97 9.72 6.78
N GLY A 182 -11.92 10.43 6.36
CA GLY A 182 -11.34 11.56 7.10
C GLY A 182 -10.39 11.16 8.22
N ILE A 183 -9.75 9.99 8.14
CA ILE A 183 -8.84 9.48 9.20
C ILE A 183 -7.38 9.88 8.95
N ILE A 184 -6.97 9.91 7.67
CA ILE A 184 -5.67 10.41 7.21
C ILE A 184 -5.89 11.62 6.30
N PRO A 185 -4.95 12.59 6.27
CA PRO A 185 -5.03 13.70 5.34
C PRO A 185 -4.95 13.20 3.90
N GLY A 186 -5.77 13.80 3.01
CA GLY A 186 -5.64 13.60 1.57
C GLY A 186 -4.29 14.12 1.07
N VAL A 187 -3.72 13.43 0.10
CA VAL A 187 -2.49 13.84 -0.61
C VAL A 187 -2.81 14.51 -1.93
#